data_AF-A0A661TCS1-F1
#
_entry.id   AF-A0A661TCS1-F1
#
_cell.length_a   1.000
_cell.length_b   1.000
_cell.length_c   1.000
_cell.angle_alpha   90.00
_cell.angle_beta   90.00
_cell.angle_gamma   90.00
#
_symmetry.space_group_name_H-M   'P 1'
#
loop_
_entity.id
_entity.type
_entity.pdbx_description
1 polymer ?
#
loop_
_entity_poly.entity_id
_entity_poly.type
_entity_poly.pdbx_seq_one_letter_code
_entity_poly.pdbx_strand_id
1 'polypeptide(L)' 'MKTQLELARNGVITPQMEQVARDEQVNAEIIRDYVAKGEIVIPNN' A
#
# COMPACT_ATOMS: atom_id res chain seq x y z
N MET A 1 5.57 -13.67 8.34
CA MET A 1 5.52 -12.22 8.04
C MET A 1 4.69 -12.05 6.79
N LYS A 2 3.70 -11.15 6.79
CA LYS A 2 2.93 -10.82 5.59
C LYS A 2 3.60 -9.64 4.88
N THR A 3 3.70 -9.71 3.56
CA THR A 3 4.18 -8.63 2.71
C THR A 3 3.14 -7.52 2.58
N GLN A 4 3.56 -6.32 2.17
CA GLN A 4 2.65 -5.21 1.85
C GLN A 4 1.61 -5.62 0.79
N LEU A 5 2.00 -6.46 -0.17
CA LEU A 5 1.13 -7.04 -1.19
C LEU A 5 0.02 -7.92 -0.59
N GLU A 6 0.36 -8.82 0.32
CA GLU A 6 -0.61 -9.69 0.99
C GLU A 6 -1.56 -8.89 1.88
N LEU A 7 -1.07 -7.85 2.56
CA LEU A 7 -1.91 -6.97 3.37
C LEU A 7 -2.89 -6.17 2.48
N ALA A 8 -2.40 -5.60 1.38
CA ALA A 8 -3.21 -4.87 0.41
C ALA A 8 -4.33 -5.74 -0.19
N ARG A 9 -4.03 -6.97 -0.60
CA ARG A 9 -5.01 -7.93 -1.13
C ARG A 9 -6.07 -8.35 -0.11
N ASN A 10 -5.75 -8.29 1.18
CA ASN A 10 -6.70 -8.49 2.26
C ASN A 10 -7.50 -7.22 2.62
N GLY A 11 -7.38 -6.14 1.82
CA GLY A 11 -8.06 -4.87 2.06
C GLY A 11 -7.44 -4.02 3.17
N VAL A 12 -6.29 -4.44 3.73
CA VAL A 12 -5.62 -3.73 4.82
C VAL A 12 -4.78 -2.59 4.27
N ILE A 13 -5.03 -1.38 4.77
CA ILE A 13 -4.18 -0.21 4.55
C ILE A 13 -3.11 -0.21 5.65
N THR A 14 -1.84 -0.16 5.25
CA THR A 14 -0.72 -0.15 6.19
C THR A 14 -0.21 1.27 6.42
N PRO A 15 0.50 1.54 7.53
CA PRO A 15 1.12 2.84 7.78
C PRO A 15 2.07 3.29 6.66
N GLN A 16 2.71 2.34 5.98
CA GLN A 16 3.56 2.61 4.81
C GLN A 16 2.73 3.09 3.61
N MET A 17 1.57 2.48 3.35
CA MET A 17 0.65 2.95 2.31
C MET A 17 0.09 4.33 2.64
N GLU A 18 -0.21 4.61 3.91
CA GLU A 18 -0.66 5.94 4.32
C GLU A 18 0.43 7.00 4.18
N GLN A 19 1.68 6.66 4.46
CA GLN A 19 2.81 7.57 4.27
C GLN A 19 2.98 7.94 2.80
N VAL A 20 3.04 6.93 1.92
CA VAL A 20 3.12 7.16 0.46
C VAL A 20 1.92 7.96 -0.04
N ALA A 21 0.72 7.66 0.45
CA ALA A 21 -0.49 8.40 0.08
C ALA A 21 -0.42 9.88 0.49
N ARG A 22 0.13 10.19 1.67
CA ARG A 22 0.35 11.58 2.11
C ARG A 22 1.39 12.28 1.24
N ASP A 23 2.50 11.60 0.94
CA ASP A 23 3.61 12.18 0.18
C ASP A 23 3.19 12.48 -1.27
N GLU A 24 2.41 11.58 -1.88
CA GLU A 24 1.86 11.73 -3.23
C GLU A 24 0.53 12.52 -3.28
N GLN A 25 0.03 12.97 -2.11
CA GLN A 25 -1.26 13.66 -1.96
C GLN A 25 -2.46 12.94 -2.58
N VAL A 26 -2.48 11.61 -2.50
CA VAL A 26 -3.58 10.75 -2.97
C VAL A 26 -4.26 10.02 -1.81
N ASN A 27 -5.39 9.38 -2.07
CA ASN A 27 -6.07 8.56 -1.07
C ASN A 27 -5.30 7.24 -0.81
N ALA A 28 -5.15 6.85 0.45
CA ALA A 28 -4.49 5.61 0.84
C ALA A 28 -5.18 4.35 0.27
N GLU A 29 -6.47 4.40 -0.02
CA GLU A 29 -7.18 3.32 -0.72
C GLU A 29 -6.68 3.13 -2.16
N ILE A 30 -6.31 4.22 -2.84
CA ILE A 30 -5.75 4.16 -4.20
C ILE A 30 -4.38 3.47 -4.16
N ILE A 31 -3.53 3.86 -3.20
CA ILE A 31 -2.22 3.22 -3.01
C ILE A 31 -2.39 1.74 -2.67
N ARG A 32 -3.29 1.40 -1.76
CA ARG A 32 -3.59 0.00 -1.42
C ARG A 32 -4.03 -0.79 -2.65
N ASP A 33 -4.93 -0.25 -3.48
CA ASP A 33 -5.41 -0.94 -4.68
C ASP A 33 -4.28 -1.22 -5.67
N TYR A 34 -3.39 -0.25 -5.89
CA TYR A 34 -2.23 -0.43 -6.74
C TYR A 34 -1.23 -1.44 -6.18
N VAL A 35 -1.02 -1.43 -4.87
CA VAL A 35 -0.20 -2.44 -4.21
C VAL A 35 -0.85 -3.82 -4.32
N ALA A 36 -2.18 -3.94 -4.15
CA ALA A 36 -2.90 -5.21 -4.27
C ALA A 36 -2.82 -5.81 -5.69
N LYS A 37 -2.85 -4.94 -6.70
CA LYS A 37 -2.65 -5.28 -8.13
C LYS A 37 -1.20 -5.64 -8.45
N GLY A 38 -0.25 -5.25 -7.60
CA GLY A 38 1.18 -5.44 -7.84
C GLY A 38 1.78 -4.41 -8.81
N GLU A 39 1.09 -3.29 -9.04
CA GLU A 39 1.56 -2.18 -9.89
C GLU A 39 2.51 -1.24 -9.12
N ILE A 40 2.34 -1.15 -7.80
CA ILE A 40 3.22 -0.39 -6.90
C ILE A 40 3.81 -1.35 -5.85
N VAL A 41 5.10 -1.18 -5.56
CA VAL A 41 5.80 -1.91 -4.49
C VAL A 41 6.31 -0.89 -3.48
N ILE A 42 5.92 -1.07 -2.22
CA ILE A 42 6.46 -0.29 -1.10
C ILE A 42 7.44 -1.19 -0.34
N PRO A 43 8.76 -0.99 -0.51
CA PRO A 43 9.76 -1.73 0.25
C PRO A 43 9.67 -1.35 1.73
N ASN A 44 9.81 -2.35 2.60
CA ASN A 44 9.80 -2.19 4.04
C ASN A 44 10.97 -2.97 4.62
N ASN A 45 12.17 -2.43 4.41
CA ASN A 45 13.45 -2.98 4.85
C ASN A 45 13.75 -2.59 6.30
#